data_AF-A0A7V9EW77-F1
#
_entry.id   AF-A0A7V9EW77-F1
#
_cell.length_a   1.000
_cell.length_b   1.000
_cell.length_c   1.000
_cell.angle_alpha   90.00
_cell.angle_beta   90.00
_cell.angle_gamma   90.00
#
_symmetry.space_group_name_H-M   'P 1'
#
loop_
_entity.id
_entity.type
_entity.pdbx_description
1 polymer ?
#
loop_
_entity_poly.entity_id
_entity_poly.type
_entity_poly.pdbx_seq_one_letter_code
_entity_poly.pdbx_strand_id
1 'polypeptide(L)' 'FAATGITDGELLRGVRYHDAGATTQSLVTRSRSGTVRFVEARHRLDKVNDI' A
#
# COMPACT_ATOMS: atom_id res chain seq x y z
N PHE A 1 -11.24 -0.57 9.41
CA PHE A 1 -10.75 0.68 8.79
C PHE A 1 -9.54 0.34 7.93
N ALA A 2 -9.31 1.10 6.86
CA ALA A 2 -8.11 0.96 6.04
C ALA A 2 -7.64 2.33 5.54
N ALA A 3 -6.32 2.52 5.47
CA ALA A 3 -5.69 3.71 4.92
C ALA A 3 -4.43 3.32 4.14
N THR A 4 -4.13 4.05 3.07
CA THR A 4 -2.93 3.88 2.24
C THR A 4 -2.24 5.23 2.10
N GLY A 5 -0.91 5.25 2.26
CA GLY A 5 -0.12 6.46 2.07
C GLY A 5 -0.05 6.86 0.61
N ILE A 6 -0.44 8.10 0.29
CA ILE A 6 -0.24 8.69 -1.05
C ILE A 6 1.13 9.38 -1.10
N THR A 7 1.36 10.31 -0.17
CA THR A 7 2.68 10.92 0.11
C THR A 7 3.25 10.36 1.41
N ASP A 8 4.56 10.50 1.61
CA ASP A 8 5.19 10.11 2.89
C ASP A 8 4.58 10.93 4.04
N GLY A 9 4.08 10.22 5.04
CA GLY A 9 3.64 10.77 6.30
C GLY A 9 4.23 9.98 7.46
N GLU A 10 3.95 10.44 8.68
CA GLU A 10 4.51 9.84 9.90
C GLU A 10 4.09 8.36 10.08
N LEU A 11 2.87 8.02 9.65
CA LEU A 11 2.30 6.68 9.85
C LEU A 11 2.52 5.73 8.66
N LEU A 12 2.44 6.25 7.44
CA LEU A 12 2.51 5.46 6.21
C LEU A 12 3.40 6.16 5.20
N ARG A 13 4.26 5.38 4.57
CA ARG A 13 5.03 5.82 3.41
C ARG A 13 4.10 6.00 2.21
N GLY A 14 4.40 7.01 1.41
CA GLY A 14 3.73 7.30 0.15
C GLY A 14 4.00 6.23 -0.90
N VAL A 15 3.31 6.37 -2.03
CA VAL A 15 3.51 5.50 -3.18
C VAL A 15 4.92 5.72 -3.73
N ARG A 16 5.67 4.64 -3.94
CA ARG A 16 6.96 4.68 -4.63
C ARG A 16 6.85 3.99 -5.98
N TYR A 17 7.07 4.75 -7.04
CA TYR A 17 7.20 4.23 -8.40
C TYR A 17 8.65 3.86 -8.68
N HIS A 18 8.85 2.77 -9.40
CA HIS A 18 10.14 2.27 -9.87
C HIS A 18 9.96 1.56 -11.21
N ASP A 19 11.04 1.28 -11.93
CA ASP A 19 10.97 0.69 -13.28
C ASP A 19 10.13 -0.60 -13.33
N ALA A 20 10.18 -1.40 -12.25
CA ALA A 20 9.42 -2.65 -12.13
C ALA A 20 7.95 -2.50 -11.67
N GLY A 21 7.44 -1.27 -11.48
CA GLY A 21 6.07 -1.01 -11.02
C GLY A 21 5.96 -0.02 -9.85
N ALA A 22 5.12 -0.33 -8.86
CA ALA A 22 4.91 0.56 -7.71
C ALA A 22 4.84 -0.21 -6.38
N THR A 23 5.22 0.45 -5.29
CA THR A 23 5.07 -0.07 -3.93
C THR A 23 4.20 0.87 -3.11
N THR A 24 3.26 0.31 -2.33
CA THR A 24 2.37 1.05 -1.41
C THR A 24 2.46 0.51 -0.01
N GLN A 25 2.24 1.37 0.99
CA GLN A 25 2.08 0.98 2.38
C GLN A 25 0.67 1.31 2.88
N SER A 26 0.02 0.33 3.52
CA SER A 26 -1.33 0.47 4.06
C SER A 26 -1.42 0.02 5.52
N LEU A 27 -2.32 0.65 6.27
CA LEU A 27 -2.75 0.20 7.59
C LEU A 27 -4.17 -0.35 7.48
N VAL A 28 -4.39 -1.56 7.98
CA VAL A 28 -5.71 -2.19 8.04
C VAL A 28 -6.02 -2.58 9.49
N THR A 29 -7.19 -2.18 9.98
CA THR A 29 -7.64 -2.49 11.34
C THR A 29 -9.03 -3.11 11.35
N ARG A 30 -9.28 -3.97 12.35
CA ARG A 30 -10.58 -4.60 12.57
C ARG A 30 -10.94 -4.59 14.05
N SER A 31 -11.99 -3.84 14.40
CA SER A 31 -12.43 -3.67 15.80
C SER A 31 -12.76 -4.99 16.48
N ARG A 32 -13.61 -5.82 15.86
CA ARG A 32 -14.07 -7.09 16.44
C ARG A 32 -12.94 -8.06 16.81
N SER A 33 -11.84 -8.07 16.06
CA SER A 33 -10.70 -8.96 16.35
C SER A 33 -9.51 -8.23 16.99
N GLY A 34 -9.59 -6.92 17.19
CA GLY A 34 -8.47 -6.09 17.64
C GLY A 34 -7.25 -6.09 16.71
N THR A 35 -7.35 -6.67 15.51
CA THR A 35 -6.18 -6.90 14.65
C THR A 35 -5.77 -5.63 13.94
N VAL A 36 -4.47 -5.34 13.95
CA VAL A 36 -3.81 -4.25 13.23
C VAL A 36 -2.80 -4.88 12.28
N ARG A 37 -2.82 -4.50 11.01
CA ARG A 37 -1.90 -4.99 9.99
C ARG A 37 -1.31 -3.81 9.23
N PHE A 38 0.00 -3.80 9.13
CA PHE A 38 0.72 -3.02 8.14
C PHE A 38 0.95 -3.90 6.92
N VAL A 39 0.57 -3.41 5.75
CA VAL A 39 0.67 -4.15 4.49
C VAL A 39 1.56 -3.37 3.54
N GLU A 40 2.63 -4.00 3.08
CA GLU A 40 3.45 -3.53 1.97
C GLU A 40 3.08 -4.34 0.73
N ALA A 41 2.63 -3.67 -0.33
CA ALA A 41 2.24 -4.31 -1.58
C ALA A 41 3.13 -3.84 -2.72
N ARG A 42 3.58 -4.78 -3.56
CA ARG A 42 4.30 -4.53 -4.81
C ARG A 42 3.34 -4.77 -5.98
N HIS A 43 3.14 -3.74 -6.78
CA HIS A 43 2.23 -3.71 -7.92
C HIS A 43 3.05 -3.79 -9.20
N ARG A 44 2.84 -4.86 -9.97
CA ARG A 44 3.44 -5.05 -11.30
C ARG A 44 2.61 -4.30 -12.34
N LEU A 45 3.05 -3.10 -12.71
CA LEU A 45 2.30 -2.21 -13.62
C LEU A 45 2.42 -2.65 -15.08
N ASP A 46 3.53 -3.29 -15.45
CA ASP A 46 3.78 -3.94 -16.74
C ASP A 46 2.62 -4.87 -17.12
N LYS A 47 2.18 -5.71 -16.17
CA LYS A 47 1.09 -6.66 -16.38
C LYS A 47 -0.28 -6.00 -16.60
N VAL A 48 -0.49 -4.77 -16.10
CA VAL A 48 -1.78 -4.07 -16.16
C VAL A 48 -1.94 -3.30 -17.46
N ASN A 49 -0.83 -2.83 -18.05
CA ASN A 49 -0.84 -2.06 -19.30
C ASN A 49 -0.99 -2.93 -20.58
N ASP A 50 -1.02 -4.26 -20.45
CA ASP A 50 -1.30 -5.22 -21.54
C ASP A 50 -2.82 -5.45 -21.78
N ILE A 51 -3.67 -4.50 -21.38
CA ILE A 51 -5.13 -4.48 -21.59
C ILE A 51 -5.48 -3.24 -22.42
#